data_AF-B8KKR2-F1
#
_entry.id   AF-B8KKR2-F1
#
_cell.length_a   1.000
_cell.length_b   1.000
_cell.length_c   1.000
_cell.angle_alpha   90.00
_cell.angle_beta   90.00
_cell.angle_gamma   90.00
#
_symmetry.space_group_name_H-M   'P 1'
#
loop_
_entity.id
_entity.type
_entity.pdbx_description
1 polymer ?
#
loop_
_entity_poly.entity_id
_entity_poly.type
_entity_poly.pdbx_seq_one_letter_code
_entity_poly.pdbx_strand_id
1 'polypeptide(L)'
;MSTLTYNPGRDCFNSLGIPVDNLTLDSAVERIIAMASSKDGRARLVSTLNADFLVNCLGTALSRPRHPELLEVLRSSDLVTADGFPIVWLSRLLGRPIKERVCGSDLVPAIAARAAQEGLSIFLLGGAAGVAAQAGRVLESSYPGLRIAGTAAPFVKTTGRDLASAAEDDRALLEEIHASKADILLVGLGNPKQELWFNRNRKQLKTPVSIGVGGTFEFVIGTVRRAPAIWQSMNLEWVYRILQDPARLWKRYSKGLFKLSALAAPVIMQRIAQTFRFGKAEVPGPGALPWRRLWSSRDQSIALLPLPRRIGAEYLQRIVEDLAKETGATELRILDFCAVKHIALNAQQELFNLASLLQTQRANIQLMGMSSQLRRQLTAARLMDLLENDNKGTLDRLASRPTDFASFACQSYALKDSTLVMLSGRINRDSLSEVGFVECLLDSVRDRHCIIDFRNVDLLESSGIAELIPLFTHTGPNGSAVFLSGAGHNIKQMLRMAEVHSTAEIINDRQLLERISKENRSE
;
A
#
# COMPACT_ATOMS: atom_id res chain seq x y z
N MET A 1 -1.98 -9.16 8.33
CA MET A 1 -2.56 -8.36 7.23
C MET A 1 -2.58 -6.91 7.67
N SER A 2 -1.79 -6.06 7.00
CA SER A 2 -1.63 -4.66 7.35
C SER A 2 -2.87 -3.87 6.96
N THR A 3 -3.55 -3.26 7.93
CA THR A 3 -4.50 -2.18 7.63
C THR A 3 -3.72 -0.90 7.74
N LEU A 4 -3.33 -0.30 6.62
CA LEU A 4 -3.02 1.12 6.60
C LEU A 4 -4.28 1.83 7.10
N THR A 5 -4.23 2.37 8.31
CA THR A 5 -5.26 3.25 8.89
C THR A 5 -5.22 4.66 8.28
N TYR A 6 -4.59 4.76 7.11
CA TYR A 6 -4.18 5.95 6.41
C TYR A 6 -5.41 6.77 6.01
N ASN A 7 -5.35 8.08 6.29
CA ASN A 7 -6.34 9.02 5.80
C ASN A 7 -5.82 9.55 4.45
N PRO A 8 -6.54 9.37 3.31
CA PRO A 8 -6.11 9.75 1.96
C PRO A 8 -5.81 11.26 1.71
N GLY A 9 -5.63 12.08 2.74
CA GLY A 9 -5.32 13.51 2.64
C GLY A 9 -4.03 13.97 3.34
N ARG A 10 -3.14 13.08 3.78
CA ARG A 10 -1.89 13.47 4.46
C ARG A 10 -0.78 13.74 3.44
N ASP A 11 -0.28 14.98 3.39
CA ASP A 11 0.98 15.32 2.71
C ASP A 11 2.15 14.61 3.41
N CYS A 12 2.68 13.58 2.75
CA CYS A 12 3.75 12.73 3.26
C CYS A 12 4.87 12.52 2.23
N PHE A 13 6.05 12.14 2.71
CA PHE A 13 7.08 11.53 1.89
C PHE A 13 7.31 10.07 2.30
N ASN A 14 7.85 9.26 1.37
CA ASN A 14 8.13 7.85 1.63
C ASN A 14 9.50 7.67 2.28
N SER A 15 9.54 7.34 3.57
CA SER A 15 10.76 6.91 4.26
C SER A 15 10.88 5.39 4.28
N LEU A 16 11.31 4.79 3.16
CA LEU A 16 11.52 3.33 3.02
C LEU A 16 10.29 2.50 3.44
N GLY A 17 9.13 2.87 2.91
CA GLY A 17 7.85 2.22 3.15
C GLY A 17 7.06 2.78 4.34
N ILE A 18 7.55 3.84 4.98
CA ILE A 18 6.85 4.54 6.08
C ILE A 18 6.43 5.93 5.60
N PRO A 19 5.14 6.29 5.68
CA PRO A 19 4.66 7.62 5.30
C PRO A 19 4.97 8.64 6.41
N VAL A 20 5.96 9.49 6.19
CA VAL A 20 6.34 10.56 7.15
C VAL A 20 5.70 11.86 6.71
N ASP A 21 4.98 12.53 7.60
CA ASP A 21 4.27 13.75 7.26
C ASP A 21 5.20 14.94 7.00
N ASN A 22 4.82 15.73 6.00
CA ASN A 22 5.48 16.95 5.61
C ASN A 22 4.84 18.18 6.28
N LEU A 23 5.20 18.44 7.53
CA LEU A 23 4.58 19.46 8.37
C LEU A 23 5.59 20.23 9.21
N THR A 24 5.17 21.41 9.65
CA THR A 24 5.86 22.23 10.65
C THR A 24 5.52 21.74 12.06
N LEU A 25 6.26 22.21 13.06
CA LEU A 25 5.95 21.95 14.47
C LEU A 25 4.52 22.41 14.81
N ASP A 26 4.15 23.63 14.40
CA ASP A 26 2.83 24.20 14.66
C ASP A 26 1.71 23.33 14.04
N SER A 27 1.85 22.95 12.77
CA SER A 27 0.86 22.07 12.12
C SER A 27 0.82 20.66 12.74
N ALA A 28 1.94 20.17 13.28
CA ALA A 28 1.96 18.91 14.03
C ALA A 28 1.14 19.03 15.31
N VAL A 29 1.36 20.11 16.08
CA VAL A 29 0.63 20.37 17.33
C VAL A 29 -0.85 20.57 17.06
N GLU A 30 -1.24 21.37 16.06
CA GLU A 30 -2.65 21.56 15.67
C GLU A 30 -3.36 20.24 15.38
N ARG A 31 -2.72 19.34 14.61
CA ARG A 31 -3.27 18.01 14.34
C ARG A 31 -3.41 17.17 15.59
N ILE A 32 -2.43 17.20 16.48
CA ILE A 32 -2.44 16.46 17.74
C ILE A 32 -3.58 16.94 18.65
N ILE A 33 -3.75 18.25 18.76
CA ILE A 33 -4.82 18.88 19.53
C ILE A 33 -6.20 18.56 18.94
N ALA A 34 -6.33 18.57 17.62
CA ALA A 34 -7.56 18.13 16.95
C ALA A 34 -7.87 16.65 17.22
N MET A 35 -6.86 15.78 17.27
CA MET A 35 -7.01 14.38 17.67
C MET A 35 -7.42 14.25 19.14
N ALA A 36 -6.78 15.00 20.04
CA ALA A 36 -7.11 15.04 21.47
C ALA A 36 -8.56 15.47 21.72
N SER A 37 -9.05 16.42 20.94
CA SER A 37 -10.41 16.95 21.05
C SER A 37 -11.47 16.07 20.39
N SER A 38 -11.07 15.08 19.59
CA SER A 38 -12.01 14.23 18.85
C SER A 38 -12.69 13.21 19.77
N LYS A 39 -14.02 13.10 19.66
CA LYS A 39 -14.86 12.21 20.49
C LYS A 39 -15.33 10.97 19.74
N ASP A 40 -14.53 10.47 18.81
CA ASP A 40 -14.87 9.29 18.00
C ASP A 40 -14.50 7.95 18.66
N GLY A 41 -13.98 7.99 19.89
CA GLY A 41 -13.60 6.80 20.66
C GLY A 41 -12.39 6.06 20.09
N ARG A 42 -11.67 6.64 19.13
CA ARG A 42 -10.51 6.01 18.48
C ARG A 42 -9.21 6.47 19.14
N ALA A 43 -8.44 5.54 19.68
CA ALA A 43 -7.05 5.79 20.07
C ALA A 43 -6.16 5.97 18.84
N ARG A 44 -5.43 7.08 18.80
CA ARG A 44 -4.52 7.45 17.71
C ARG A 44 -3.06 7.41 18.17
N LEU A 45 -2.16 7.06 17.26
CA LEU A 45 -0.73 7.02 17.50
C LEU A 45 -0.01 8.12 16.74
N VAL A 46 0.84 8.85 17.45
CA VAL A 46 1.84 9.76 16.90
C VAL A 46 3.22 9.16 17.11
N SER A 47 3.95 8.90 16.02
CA SER A 47 5.32 8.36 16.06
C SER A 47 6.35 9.39 15.62
N THR A 48 7.36 9.63 16.46
CA THR A 48 8.48 10.52 16.15
C THR A 48 9.60 9.74 15.46
N LEU A 49 9.45 9.49 14.16
CA LEU A 49 10.33 8.60 13.42
C LEU A 49 11.74 9.16 13.33
N ASN A 50 12.71 8.42 13.86
CA ASN A 50 14.14 8.67 13.69
C ASN A 50 14.86 7.49 13.04
N ALA A 51 16.16 7.63 12.76
CA ALA A 51 16.95 6.58 12.11
C ALA A 51 16.94 5.23 12.85
N ASP A 52 16.81 5.24 14.17
CA ASP A 52 16.82 4.04 15.00
C ASP A 52 15.56 3.18 14.76
N PHE A 53 14.42 3.81 14.45
CA PHE A 53 13.21 3.10 14.03
C PHE A 53 13.45 2.29 12.76
N LEU A 54 14.01 2.93 11.73
CA LEU A 54 14.33 2.27 10.46
C LEU A 54 15.32 1.12 10.66
N VAL A 55 16.35 1.34 11.47
CA VAL A 55 17.37 0.33 11.81
C VAL A 55 16.78 -0.84 12.57
N ASN A 56 15.78 -0.61 13.43
CA ASN A 56 15.13 -1.66 14.22
C ASN A 56 14.09 -2.45 13.40
N CYS A 57 13.28 -1.78 12.59
CA CYS A 57 12.19 -2.41 11.84
C CYS A 57 12.58 -2.98 10.48
N LEU A 58 13.65 -2.49 9.86
CA LEU A 58 14.07 -2.95 8.53
C LEU A 58 15.30 -3.86 8.59
N GLY A 59 15.30 -4.88 7.73
CA GLY A 59 16.46 -5.73 7.45
C GLY A 59 17.19 -5.29 6.18
N THR A 60 18.47 -5.66 6.09
CA THR A 60 19.28 -5.54 4.87
C THR A 60 19.48 -6.94 4.26
N ALA A 61 20.09 -7.03 3.09
CA ALA A 61 20.48 -8.33 2.50
C ALA A 61 21.37 -9.17 3.44
N LEU A 62 22.08 -8.53 4.37
CA LEU A 62 23.03 -9.16 5.30
C LEU A 62 22.49 -9.28 6.72
N SER A 63 21.29 -8.77 7.03
CA SER A 63 20.78 -8.76 8.40
C SER A 63 19.25 -8.77 8.46
N ARG A 64 18.71 -9.59 9.37
CA ARG A 64 17.28 -9.60 9.68
C ARG A 64 16.89 -8.35 10.47
N PRO A 65 15.64 -7.85 10.31
CA PRO A 65 15.12 -6.81 11.19
C PRO A 65 15.09 -7.30 12.64
N ARG A 66 15.31 -6.40 13.59
CA ARG A 66 15.27 -6.73 15.02
C ARG A 66 13.83 -6.80 15.51
N HIS A 67 12.99 -5.92 15.00
CA HIS A 67 11.57 -5.74 15.34
C HIS A 67 10.76 -5.55 14.06
N PRO A 68 10.59 -6.58 13.21
CA PRO A 68 9.80 -6.46 11.97
C PRO A 68 8.38 -5.93 12.21
N GLU A 69 7.77 -6.27 13.34
CA GLU A 69 6.45 -5.84 13.77
C GLU A 69 6.30 -4.32 13.88
N LEU A 70 7.39 -3.60 14.17
CA LEU A 70 7.38 -2.14 14.30
C LEU A 70 7.05 -1.46 12.96
N LEU A 71 7.41 -2.07 11.83
CA LEU A 71 7.15 -1.49 10.51
C LEU A 71 5.65 -1.29 10.28
N GLU A 72 4.83 -2.28 10.69
CA GLU A 72 3.38 -2.22 10.55
C GLU A 72 2.76 -1.17 11.48
N VAL A 73 3.29 -1.04 12.69
CA VAL A 73 2.82 0.00 13.65
C VAL A 73 3.11 1.40 13.11
N LEU A 74 4.30 1.63 12.54
CA LEU A 74 4.65 2.91 11.94
C LEU A 74 3.79 3.23 10.71
N ARG A 75 3.51 2.23 9.87
CA ARG A 75 2.61 2.38 8.71
C ARG A 75 1.17 2.70 9.11
N SER A 76 0.73 2.25 10.28
CA SER A 76 -0.62 2.47 10.82
C SER A 76 -0.71 3.61 11.84
N SER A 77 0.33 4.43 11.93
CA SER A 77 0.35 5.62 12.80
C SER A 77 -0.47 6.76 12.18
N ASP A 78 -1.27 7.42 13.00
CA ASP A 78 -2.16 8.51 12.58
C ASP A 78 -1.40 9.82 12.31
N LEU A 79 -0.18 9.95 12.85
CA LEU A 79 0.79 10.98 12.53
C LEU A 79 2.21 10.39 12.65
N VAL A 80 3.10 10.69 11.70
CA VAL A 80 4.51 10.30 11.76
C VAL A 80 5.37 11.52 11.51
N THR A 81 6.02 12.03 12.56
CA THR A 81 6.89 13.19 12.44
C THR A 81 8.33 12.78 12.11
N ALA A 82 9.07 13.68 11.47
CA ALA A 82 10.48 13.49 11.18
C ALA A 82 11.35 13.94 12.36
N ASP A 83 11.81 12.97 13.15
CA ASP A 83 12.70 13.19 14.29
C ASP A 83 14.15 12.90 13.87
N GLY A 84 14.91 13.98 13.66
CA GLY A 84 16.35 13.90 13.41
C GLY A 84 16.78 14.02 11.95
N PHE A 85 18.05 14.38 11.79
CA PHE A 85 18.65 14.73 10.50
C PHE A 85 18.62 13.63 9.43
N PRO A 86 18.83 12.34 9.73
CA PRO A 86 18.86 11.32 8.68
C PRO A 86 17.53 11.21 7.91
N ILE A 87 16.40 11.45 8.58
CA ILE A 87 15.07 11.44 7.97
C ILE A 87 14.88 12.67 7.08
N VAL A 88 15.32 13.85 7.55
CA VAL A 88 15.36 15.09 6.75
C VAL A 88 16.19 14.89 5.48
N TRP A 89 17.39 14.31 5.59
CA TRP A 89 18.28 14.07 4.45
C TRP A 89 17.67 13.08 3.46
N LEU A 90 17.07 12.00 3.96
CA LEU A 90 16.36 11.03 3.13
C LEU A 90 15.22 11.70 2.35
N SER A 91 14.45 12.60 2.96
CA SER A 91 13.37 13.34 2.28
C SER A 91 13.88 14.17 1.08
N ARG A 92 14.99 14.90 1.26
CA ARG A 92 15.67 15.66 0.20
C ARG A 92 16.19 14.73 -0.90
N LEU A 93 16.75 13.60 -0.49
CA LEU A 93 17.23 12.57 -1.38
C LEU A 93 16.13 11.77 -2.11
N LEU A 94 14.88 11.89 -1.70
CA LEU A 94 13.76 11.27 -2.40
C LEU A 94 12.94 12.30 -3.19
N GLY A 95 13.37 13.56 -3.19
CA GLY A 95 12.77 14.62 -4.01
C GLY A 95 11.52 15.27 -3.39
N ARG A 96 11.22 14.98 -2.11
CA ARG A 96 10.17 15.62 -1.33
C ARG A 96 10.77 16.11 -0.01
N PRO A 97 11.48 17.26 0.00
CA PRO A 97 12.06 17.80 1.22
C PRO A 97 10.97 18.13 2.22
N ILE A 98 11.12 17.66 3.46
CA ILE A 98 10.20 18.04 4.53
C ILE A 98 10.34 19.52 4.91
N LYS A 99 9.22 20.14 5.29
CA LYS A 99 9.13 21.54 5.74
C LYS A 99 9.99 21.78 6.97
N GLU A 100 9.86 20.93 8.00
CA GLU A 100 10.54 21.10 9.27
C GLU A 100 10.91 19.75 9.90
N ARG A 101 11.97 19.76 10.72
CA ARG A 101 12.31 18.65 11.61
C ARG A 101 11.46 18.80 12.88
N VAL A 102 10.65 17.80 13.21
CA VAL A 102 9.74 17.84 14.36
C VAL A 102 10.10 16.70 15.32
N CYS A 103 10.90 17.05 16.35
CA CYS A 103 11.40 16.12 17.36
C CYS A 103 10.44 15.99 18.55
N GLY A 104 10.44 14.83 19.21
CA GLY A 104 9.63 14.61 20.43
C GLY A 104 9.91 15.64 21.54
N SER A 105 11.18 16.07 21.65
CA SER A 105 11.62 17.10 22.61
C SER A 105 11.08 18.50 22.32
N ASP A 106 10.71 18.80 21.08
CA ASP A 106 10.07 20.07 20.69
C ASP A 106 8.55 19.98 20.81
N LEU A 107 8.00 18.79 20.49
CA LEU A 107 6.58 18.52 20.60
C LEU A 107 6.06 18.62 22.04
N VAL A 108 6.74 18.04 23.02
CA VAL A 108 6.22 18.00 24.41
C VAL A 108 5.98 19.41 24.99
N PRO A 109 6.95 20.34 24.95
CA PRO A 109 6.71 21.72 25.40
C PRO A 109 5.61 22.44 24.61
N ALA A 110 5.57 22.28 23.29
CA ALA A 110 4.57 22.95 22.44
C ALA A 110 3.15 22.42 22.67
N ILE A 111 3.01 21.10 22.87
CA ILE A 111 1.74 20.46 23.22
C ILE A 111 1.31 20.88 24.62
N ALA A 112 2.22 20.93 25.60
CA ALA A 112 1.92 21.38 26.95
C ALA A 112 1.38 22.83 26.97
N ALA A 113 2.02 23.73 26.21
CA ALA A 113 1.55 25.11 26.06
C ALA A 113 0.13 25.19 25.47
N ARG A 114 -0.15 24.41 24.41
CA ARG A 114 -1.47 24.39 23.76
C ARG A 114 -2.53 23.69 24.60
N ALA A 115 -2.17 22.61 25.29
CA ALA A 115 -3.07 21.91 26.19
C ALA A 115 -3.50 22.80 27.37
N ALA A 116 -2.59 23.61 27.92
CA ALA A 116 -2.92 24.59 28.96
C ALA A 116 -3.95 25.63 28.48
N GLN A 117 -3.81 26.09 27.23
CA GLN A 117 -4.74 27.07 26.64
C GLN A 117 -6.12 26.48 26.34
N GLU A 118 -6.18 25.21 25.95
CA GLU A 118 -7.41 24.54 25.53
C GLU A 118 -8.07 23.70 26.64
N GLY A 119 -7.51 23.72 27.85
CA GLY A 119 -8.02 22.97 29.00
C GLY A 119 -7.87 21.45 28.86
N LEU A 120 -6.95 20.99 28.01
CA LEU A 120 -6.66 19.58 27.79
C LEU A 120 -5.66 19.06 28.84
N SER A 121 -5.81 17.79 29.18
CA SER A 121 -5.01 17.12 30.20
C SER A 121 -4.06 16.08 29.64
N ILE A 122 -2.93 15.92 30.32
CA ILE A 122 -1.83 15.05 29.87
C ILE A 122 -1.55 13.96 30.90
N PHE A 123 -1.40 12.72 30.44
CA PHE A 123 -0.83 11.62 31.22
C PHE A 123 0.59 11.31 30.75
N LEU A 124 1.53 11.12 31.69
CA LEU A 124 2.93 10.81 31.38
C LEU A 124 3.24 9.35 31.73
N LEU A 125 3.53 8.55 30.71
CA LEU A 125 3.81 7.12 30.84
C LEU A 125 5.27 6.81 30.49
N GLY A 126 6.06 6.33 31.44
CA GLY A 126 7.42 5.84 31.22
C GLY A 126 8.51 6.64 31.93
N GLY A 127 9.75 6.51 31.45
CA GLY A 127 10.94 6.95 32.18
C GLY A 127 11.28 6.06 33.38
N ALA A 128 12.39 6.37 34.06
CA ALA A 128 12.71 5.74 35.33
C ALA A 128 11.74 6.16 36.44
N ALA A 129 11.71 5.41 37.55
CA ALA A 129 10.88 5.74 38.70
C ALA A 129 11.08 7.21 39.13
N GLY A 130 9.99 7.96 39.24
CA GLY A 130 10.00 9.39 39.60
C GLY A 130 10.24 10.37 38.45
N VAL A 131 10.76 9.93 37.30
CA VAL A 131 11.07 10.84 36.16
C VAL A 131 9.81 11.45 35.57
N ALA A 132 8.77 10.64 35.27
CA ALA A 132 7.51 11.14 34.74
C ALA A 132 6.81 12.12 35.70
N ALA A 133 6.79 11.81 37.00
CA ALA A 133 6.23 12.68 38.03
C ALA A 133 6.96 14.03 38.13
N GLN A 134 8.29 14.01 38.07
CA GLN A 134 9.09 15.24 38.05
C GLN A 134 8.89 16.04 36.77
N ALA A 135 8.83 15.39 35.61
CA ALA A 135 8.55 16.04 34.34
C ALA A 135 7.17 16.71 34.36
N GLY A 136 6.15 16.04 34.91
CA GLY A 136 4.82 16.62 35.11
C GLY A 136 4.85 17.93 35.89
N ARG A 137 5.53 17.94 37.06
CA ARG A 137 5.68 19.15 37.89
C ARG A 137 6.38 20.30 37.15
N VAL A 138 7.42 20.00 36.37
CA VAL A 138 8.15 21.01 35.57
C VAL A 138 7.25 21.58 34.47
N LEU A 139 6.43 20.74 33.83
CA LEU A 139 5.49 21.20 32.80
C LEU A 139 4.39 22.08 33.42
N GLU A 140 3.80 21.70 34.54
CA GLU A 140 2.79 22.52 35.24
C GLU A 140 3.34 23.86 35.71
N SER A 141 4.58 23.89 36.21
CA SER A 141 5.21 25.16 36.62
C SER A 141 5.57 26.05 35.42
N SER A 142 5.89 25.45 34.27
CA SER A 142 6.25 26.18 33.04
C SER A 142 5.04 26.67 32.25
N TYR A 143 3.89 26.01 32.38
CA TYR A 143 2.67 26.29 31.63
C TYR A 143 1.46 26.41 32.56
N PRO A 144 1.21 27.59 33.14
CA PRO A 144 0.06 27.82 34.01
C PRO A 144 -1.26 27.44 33.31
N GLY A 145 -2.09 26.65 33.99
CA GLY A 145 -3.34 26.11 33.44
C GLY A 145 -3.23 24.70 32.85
N LEU A 146 -2.01 24.18 32.66
CA LEU A 146 -1.83 22.77 32.30
C LEU A 146 -2.28 21.85 33.44
N ARG A 147 -2.96 20.75 33.09
CA ARG A 147 -3.34 19.68 34.03
C ARG A 147 -2.61 18.38 33.71
N ILE A 148 -1.76 17.91 34.62
CA ILE A 148 -1.24 16.55 34.55
C ILE A 148 -2.23 15.60 35.24
N ALA A 149 -2.92 14.78 34.44
CA ALA A 149 -3.98 13.90 34.89
C ALA A 149 -3.45 12.65 35.62
N GLY A 150 -2.19 12.28 35.39
CA GLY A 150 -1.53 11.16 36.05
C GLY A 150 -0.16 10.87 35.48
N THR A 151 0.61 10.05 36.20
CA THR A 151 1.93 9.62 35.76
C THR A 151 2.18 8.18 36.19
N ALA A 152 2.72 7.35 35.30
CA ALA A 152 3.11 5.98 35.61
C ALA A 152 4.49 5.66 35.01
N ALA A 153 5.28 4.85 35.68
CA ALA A 153 6.59 4.38 35.20
C ALA A 153 6.69 2.84 35.24
N PRO A 154 5.84 2.11 34.48
CA PRO A 154 5.76 0.67 34.55
C PRO A 154 6.92 0.01 33.80
N PHE A 155 7.25 -1.22 34.20
CA PHE A 155 8.15 -2.06 33.44
C PHE A 155 7.38 -2.78 32.32
N VAL A 156 7.52 -2.31 31.09
CA VAL A 156 6.81 -2.88 29.94
C VAL A 156 7.62 -4.00 29.27
N LYS A 157 7.03 -5.20 29.26
CA LYS A 157 7.53 -6.42 28.61
C LYS A 157 7.07 -6.45 27.15
N THR A 158 7.98 -6.68 26.20
CA THR A 158 7.69 -6.62 24.76
C THR A 158 8.08 -7.86 23.96
N THR A 159 8.76 -8.83 24.57
CA THR A 159 9.27 -10.04 23.88
C THR A 159 9.36 -11.22 24.83
N GLY A 160 9.35 -12.45 24.29
CA GLY A 160 9.68 -13.67 25.03
C GLY A 160 8.55 -14.21 25.92
N ARG A 161 8.89 -15.15 26.81
CA ARG A 161 7.94 -15.82 27.72
C ARG A 161 7.23 -14.85 28.67
N ASP A 162 7.88 -13.73 28.99
CA ASP A 162 7.34 -12.71 29.88
C ASP A 162 6.15 -11.96 29.28
N LEU A 163 5.97 -11.98 27.95
CA LEU A 163 4.81 -11.38 27.28
C LEU A 163 3.48 -12.03 27.69
N ALA A 164 3.50 -13.33 28.06
CA ALA A 164 2.31 -14.03 28.53
C ALA A 164 1.73 -13.41 29.82
N SER A 165 2.60 -12.86 30.68
CA SER A 165 2.20 -12.15 31.91
C SER A 165 1.85 -10.67 31.68
N ALA A 166 2.14 -10.12 30.49
CA ALA A 166 1.98 -8.69 30.25
C ALA A 166 0.51 -8.23 30.21
N ALA A 167 -0.44 -9.13 29.95
CA ALA A 167 -1.86 -8.78 29.86
C ALA A 167 -2.43 -8.25 31.19
N GLU A 168 -1.98 -8.80 32.32
CA GLU A 168 -2.42 -8.34 33.65
C GLU A 168 -1.78 -7.00 34.01
N ASP A 169 -0.48 -6.87 33.79
CA ASP A 169 0.28 -5.61 33.97
C ASP A 169 -0.32 -4.48 33.09
N ASP A 170 -0.62 -4.79 31.83
CA ASP A 170 -1.21 -3.85 30.87
C ASP A 170 -2.64 -3.46 31.26
N ARG A 171 -3.45 -4.40 31.78
CA ARG A 171 -4.82 -4.10 32.24
C ARG A 171 -4.81 -3.14 33.42
N ALA A 172 -3.99 -3.38 34.44
CA ALA A 172 -3.89 -2.49 35.60
C ALA A 172 -3.46 -1.07 35.18
N LEU A 173 -2.49 -0.99 34.27
CA LEU A 173 -2.04 0.29 33.72
C LEU A 173 -3.13 1.00 32.89
N LEU A 174 -3.88 0.26 32.09
CA LEU A 174 -5.01 0.80 31.33
C LEU A 174 -6.10 1.34 32.25
N GLU A 175 -6.38 0.69 33.37
CA GLU A 175 -7.33 1.17 34.38
C GLU A 175 -6.88 2.51 34.99
N GLU A 176 -5.60 2.65 35.32
CA GLU A 176 -5.03 3.91 35.82
C GLU A 176 -5.17 5.04 34.78
N ILE A 177 -4.81 4.75 33.51
CA ILE A 177 -4.94 5.70 32.41
C ILE A 177 -6.42 6.09 32.19
N HIS A 178 -7.35 5.12 32.24
CA HIS A 178 -8.78 5.40 32.09
C HIS A 178 -9.34 6.23 33.24
N ALA A 179 -8.93 5.95 34.47
CA ALA A 179 -9.35 6.70 35.65
C ALA A 179 -8.91 8.16 35.58
N SER A 180 -7.72 8.42 35.00
CA SER A 180 -7.18 9.78 34.82
C SER A 180 -8.02 10.67 33.89
N LYS A 181 -8.77 10.06 32.95
CA LYS A 181 -9.49 10.74 31.86
C LYS A 181 -8.60 11.71 31.07
N ALA A 182 -7.32 11.35 30.89
CA ALA A 182 -6.39 12.17 30.14
C ALA A 182 -6.77 12.28 28.65
N ASP A 183 -6.63 13.47 28.10
CA ASP A 183 -6.90 13.76 26.68
C ASP A 183 -5.70 13.41 25.80
N ILE A 184 -4.49 13.49 26.37
CA ILE A 184 -3.22 13.21 25.68
C ILE A 184 -2.39 12.25 26.53
N LEU A 185 -1.87 11.18 25.92
CA LEU A 185 -0.95 10.23 26.55
C LEU A 185 0.47 10.39 25.97
N LEU A 186 1.43 10.85 26.77
CA LEU A 186 2.85 10.89 26.39
C LEU A 186 3.54 9.60 26.82
N VAL A 187 4.10 8.83 25.88
CA VAL A 187 4.72 7.53 26.14
C VAL A 187 6.23 7.60 25.95
N GLY A 188 6.96 7.62 27.07
CA GLY A 188 8.42 7.64 27.17
C GLY A 188 9.04 6.29 27.54
N LEU A 189 8.62 5.19 26.87
CA LEU A 189 9.18 3.84 27.09
C LEU A 189 10.38 3.54 26.18
N GLY A 190 10.60 4.37 25.16
CA GLY A 190 11.62 4.20 24.14
C GLY A 190 11.17 3.27 23.00
N ASN A 191 11.72 3.51 21.81
CA ASN A 191 11.54 2.66 20.62
C ASN A 191 12.26 1.31 20.81
N PRO A 192 11.62 0.16 20.53
CA PRO A 192 10.27 -0.03 19.95
C PRO A 192 9.14 -0.17 20.99
N LYS A 193 9.46 -0.14 22.28
CA LYS A 193 8.53 -0.56 23.34
C LYS A 193 7.26 0.26 23.36
N GLN A 194 7.37 1.58 23.20
CA GLN A 194 6.24 2.50 23.22
C GLN A 194 5.26 2.22 22.07
N GLU A 195 5.74 1.98 20.84
CA GLU A 195 4.89 1.68 19.69
C GLU A 195 4.23 0.30 19.82
N LEU A 196 4.97 -0.71 20.26
CA LEU A 196 4.45 -2.06 20.42
C LEU A 196 3.46 -2.18 21.58
N TRP A 197 3.70 -1.45 22.67
CA TRP A 197 2.76 -1.34 23.78
C TRP A 197 1.48 -0.62 23.36
N PHE A 198 1.60 0.49 22.63
CA PHE A 198 0.41 1.16 22.11
C PHE A 198 -0.37 0.23 21.18
N ASN A 199 0.29 -0.40 20.21
CA ASN A 199 -0.40 -1.19 19.19
C ASN A 199 -1.16 -2.39 19.79
N ARG A 200 -0.59 -3.08 20.77
CA ARG A 200 -1.27 -4.20 21.43
C ARG A 200 -2.51 -3.74 22.23
N ASN A 201 -2.44 -2.54 22.82
CA ASN A 201 -3.48 -2.00 23.70
C ASN A 201 -4.43 -1.02 22.98
N ARG A 202 -4.20 -0.76 21.69
CA ARG A 202 -4.88 0.25 20.88
C ARG A 202 -6.40 0.19 20.96
N LYS A 203 -6.97 -1.01 20.99
CA LYS A 203 -8.43 -1.21 21.04
C LYS A 203 -9.04 -0.92 22.42
N GLN A 204 -8.24 -1.01 23.48
CA GLN A 204 -8.69 -0.81 24.85
C GLN A 204 -8.45 0.62 25.32
N LEU A 205 -7.42 1.28 24.80
CA LEU A 205 -7.10 2.67 25.10
C LEU A 205 -8.26 3.61 24.76
N LYS A 206 -8.69 4.39 25.75
CA LYS A 206 -9.71 5.43 25.60
C LYS A 206 -9.13 6.84 25.42
N THR A 207 -7.84 7.03 25.67
CA THR A 207 -7.17 8.31 25.42
C THR A 207 -7.14 8.59 23.91
N PRO A 208 -7.67 9.74 23.45
CA PRO A 208 -7.83 10.00 22.01
C PRO A 208 -6.52 10.00 21.22
N VAL A 209 -5.41 10.48 21.83
CA VAL A 209 -4.10 10.53 21.18
C VAL A 209 -2.97 10.12 22.12
N SER A 210 -2.11 9.24 21.62
CA SER A 210 -0.89 8.79 22.29
C SER A 210 0.34 9.12 21.46
N ILE A 211 1.38 9.64 22.10
CA ILE A 211 2.57 10.16 21.44
C ILE A 211 3.79 9.45 21.99
N GLY A 212 4.50 8.76 21.12
CA GLY A 212 5.79 8.17 21.46
C GLY A 212 6.84 9.27 21.59
N VAL A 213 7.31 9.57 22.80
CA VAL A 213 8.26 10.67 23.06
C VAL A 213 9.64 10.17 23.51
N GLY A 214 9.83 8.87 23.69
CA GLY A 214 11.12 8.29 24.10
C GLY A 214 11.67 8.95 25.38
N GLY A 215 12.97 9.20 25.42
CA GLY A 215 13.65 9.84 26.56
C GLY A 215 13.46 11.36 26.64
N THR A 216 12.27 11.87 26.30
CA THR A 216 11.99 13.32 26.35
C THR A 216 11.80 13.82 27.77
N PHE A 217 11.30 12.99 28.69
CA PHE A 217 11.08 13.41 30.08
C PHE A 217 12.39 13.82 30.77
N GLU A 218 13.51 13.15 30.48
CA GLU A 218 14.84 13.49 30.99
C GLU A 218 15.34 14.86 30.48
N PHE A 219 14.93 15.26 29.28
CA PHE A 219 15.21 16.60 28.78
C PHE A 219 14.37 17.66 29.49
N VAL A 220 13.09 17.37 29.74
CA VAL A 220 12.17 18.29 30.43
C VAL A 220 12.68 18.59 31.84
N ILE A 221 13.13 17.57 32.58
CA ILE A 221 13.67 17.77 33.95
C ILE A 221 15.12 18.29 33.98
N GLY A 222 15.75 18.47 32.82
CA GLY A 222 17.10 19.03 32.70
C GLY A 222 18.24 18.09 33.10
N THR A 223 17.99 16.79 33.34
CA THR A 223 19.05 15.82 33.67
C THR A 223 19.93 15.51 32.47
N VAL A 224 19.40 15.65 31.25
CA VAL A 224 20.16 15.60 30.01
C VAL A 224 20.14 16.98 29.37
N ARG A 225 21.32 17.58 29.16
CA ARG A 225 21.42 18.87 28.46
C ARG A 225 21.17 18.69 26.97
N ARG A 226 20.26 19.49 26.42
CA ARG A 226 20.06 19.56 24.96
C ARG A 226 21.25 20.24 24.29
N ALA A 227 21.48 19.92 23.01
CA ALA A 227 22.52 20.60 22.24
C ALA A 227 22.21 22.11 22.13
N PRO A 228 23.21 23.01 22.19
CA PRO A 228 22.97 24.44 21.96
C PRO A 228 22.32 24.71 20.60
N ALA A 229 21.57 25.81 20.48
CA ALA A 229 20.79 26.14 19.28
C ALA A 229 21.63 26.13 17.98
N ILE A 230 22.90 26.54 18.05
CA ILE A 230 23.84 26.51 16.91
C ILE A 230 24.09 25.07 16.43
N TRP A 231 24.27 24.12 17.36
CA TRP A 231 24.46 22.71 17.01
C TRP A 231 23.19 22.11 16.42
N GLN A 232 22.02 22.54 16.92
CA GLN A 232 20.73 22.12 16.38
C GLN A 232 20.50 22.66 14.97
N SER A 233 20.79 23.95 14.72
CA SER A 233 20.61 24.58 13.40
C SER A 233 21.57 24.00 12.35
N MET A 234 22.77 23.60 12.77
CA MET A 234 23.73 22.87 11.93
C MET A 234 23.40 21.37 11.77
N ASN A 235 22.35 20.86 12.43
CA ASN A 235 22.01 19.43 12.47
C ASN A 235 23.11 18.52 13.08
N LEU A 236 23.94 19.08 13.95
CA LEU A 236 25.04 18.40 14.66
C LEU A 236 24.66 17.94 16.08
N GLU A 237 23.38 17.97 16.44
CA GLU A 237 22.88 17.53 17.74
C GLU A 237 23.34 16.10 18.07
N TRP A 238 23.42 15.20 17.07
CA TRP A 238 23.92 13.84 17.26
C TRP A 238 25.39 13.80 17.68
N VAL A 239 26.25 14.71 17.17
CA VAL A 239 27.66 14.84 17.56
C VAL A 239 27.74 15.31 19.01
N TYR A 240 26.96 16.33 19.36
CA TYR A 240 26.90 16.83 20.74
C TYR A 240 26.48 15.72 21.72
N ARG A 241 25.52 14.87 21.34
CA ARG A 241 25.13 13.72 22.17
C ARG A 241 26.23 12.67 22.28
N ILE A 242 26.97 12.37 21.21
CA ILE A 242 28.15 11.48 21.30
C ILE A 242 29.16 12.02 22.31
N LEU A 243 29.40 13.34 22.36
CA LEU A 243 30.31 13.93 23.33
C LEU A 243 29.83 13.78 24.78
N GLN A 244 28.52 13.69 25.02
CA GLN A 244 27.95 13.47 26.36
C GLN A 244 28.05 12.01 26.83
N ASP A 245 27.94 11.04 25.92
CA ASP A 245 27.97 9.61 26.25
C ASP A 245 28.63 8.80 25.09
N PRO A 246 29.96 8.91 24.93
CA PRO A 246 30.66 8.41 23.76
C PRO A 246 30.65 6.87 23.71
N ALA A 247 30.79 6.21 24.86
CA ALA A 247 30.87 4.76 24.93
C ALA A 247 29.60 4.07 24.43
N ARG A 248 28.42 4.61 24.78
CA ARG A 248 27.13 4.06 24.34
C ARG A 248 26.74 4.55 22.95
N LEU A 249 26.86 5.86 22.70
CA LEU A 249 26.28 6.47 21.50
C LEU A 249 27.14 6.29 20.25
N TRP A 250 28.47 6.23 20.35
CA TRP A 250 29.32 5.98 19.18
C TRP A 250 29.00 4.66 18.50
N LYS A 251 28.88 3.57 19.28
CA LYS A 251 28.53 2.23 18.78
C LYS A 251 27.13 2.22 18.16
N ARG A 252 26.18 2.98 18.73
CA ARG A 252 24.81 3.09 18.21
C ARG A 252 24.79 3.84 16.88
N TYR A 253 25.40 5.03 16.82
CA TYR A 253 25.38 5.86 15.62
C TYR A 253 26.17 5.25 14.46
N SER A 254 27.35 4.66 14.70
CA SER A 254 28.14 4.00 13.65
C SER A 254 27.39 2.82 13.00
N LYS A 255 26.85 1.91 13.83
CA LYS A 255 26.03 0.79 13.34
C LYS A 255 24.76 1.29 12.64
N GLY A 256 24.11 2.30 13.22
CA GLY A 256 22.90 2.89 12.65
C GLY A 256 23.16 3.53 11.28
N LEU A 257 24.23 4.31 11.14
CA LEU A 257 24.60 4.98 9.89
C LEU A 257 24.98 3.97 8.80
N PHE A 258 25.75 2.93 9.15
CA PHE A 258 26.09 1.87 8.21
C PHE A 258 24.83 1.14 7.71
N LYS A 259 23.96 0.72 8.64
CA LYS A 259 22.73 0.01 8.28
C LYS A 259 21.77 0.91 7.49
N LEU A 260 21.59 2.16 7.89
CA LEU A 260 20.75 3.11 7.16
C LEU A 260 21.29 3.38 5.75
N SER A 261 22.61 3.54 5.61
CA SER A 261 23.25 3.69 4.30
C SER A 261 23.00 2.48 3.41
N ALA A 262 23.16 1.25 3.96
CA ALA A 262 22.87 0.03 3.23
C ALA A 262 21.38 -0.12 2.84
N LEU A 263 20.47 0.34 3.69
CA LEU A 263 19.02 0.37 3.41
C LEU A 263 18.66 1.41 2.34
N ALA A 264 19.28 2.58 2.36
CA ALA A 264 18.98 3.68 1.44
C ALA A 264 19.67 3.51 0.08
N ALA A 265 20.83 2.83 0.03
CA ALA A 265 21.64 2.70 -1.18
C ALA A 265 20.87 2.18 -2.41
N PRO A 266 20.03 1.12 -2.35
CA PRO A 266 19.27 0.66 -3.51
C PRO A 266 18.33 1.73 -4.07
N VAL A 267 17.65 2.48 -3.20
CA VAL A 267 16.73 3.55 -3.60
C VAL A 267 17.51 4.71 -4.22
N ILE A 268 18.64 5.08 -3.62
CA ILE A 268 19.52 6.15 -4.13
C ILE A 268 20.09 5.76 -5.50
N MET A 269 20.61 4.55 -5.67
CA MET A 269 21.15 4.06 -6.94
C MET A 269 20.08 4.06 -8.04
N GLN A 270 18.87 3.58 -7.71
CA GLN A 270 17.76 3.62 -8.66
C GLN A 270 17.35 5.04 -9.00
N ARG A 271 17.34 5.96 -8.04
CA ARG A 271 17.08 7.39 -8.28
C ARG A 271 18.10 7.99 -9.24
N ILE A 272 19.38 7.76 -9.00
CA ILE A 272 20.47 8.25 -9.84
C ILE A 272 20.27 7.69 -11.27
N ALA A 273 20.09 6.37 -11.40
CA ALA A 273 19.87 5.73 -12.69
C ALA A 273 18.62 6.25 -13.43
N GLN A 274 17.52 6.53 -12.72
CA GLN A 274 16.33 7.12 -13.31
C GLN A 274 16.54 8.56 -13.77
N THR A 275 17.23 9.36 -12.97
CA THR A 275 17.55 10.76 -13.31
C THR A 275 18.38 10.81 -14.59
N PHE A 276 19.35 9.90 -14.76
CA PHE A 276 20.12 9.77 -16.00
C PHE A 276 19.29 9.26 -17.19
N ARG A 277 18.41 8.26 -16.98
CA ARG A 277 17.66 7.62 -18.08
C ARG A 277 16.47 8.43 -18.59
N PHE A 278 15.79 9.16 -17.70
CA PHE A 278 14.53 9.84 -18.03
C PHE A 278 14.64 11.37 -17.94
N GLY A 279 15.74 11.90 -17.38
CA GLY A 279 15.94 13.33 -17.16
C GLY A 279 14.95 13.91 -16.14
N LYS A 280 14.87 15.25 -16.11
CA LYS A 280 13.78 16.00 -15.45
C LYS A 280 12.55 16.18 -16.36
N ALA A 281 12.51 15.49 -17.50
CA ALA A 281 11.50 15.72 -18.52
C ALA A 281 10.09 15.62 -17.91
N GLU A 282 9.28 16.65 -18.14
CA GLU A 282 7.91 16.72 -17.65
C GLU A 282 7.15 15.46 -18.02
N VAL A 283 6.54 14.86 -17.00
CA VAL A 283 5.59 13.78 -17.24
C VAL A 283 4.31 14.46 -17.73
N PRO A 284 3.70 13.99 -18.84
CA PRO A 284 2.54 14.66 -19.40
C PRO A 284 1.49 14.97 -18.34
N GLY A 285 1.08 16.24 -18.29
CA GLY A 285 -0.05 16.71 -17.51
C GLY A 285 -1.36 16.07 -17.99
N PRO A 286 -2.47 16.28 -17.27
CA PRO A 286 -3.63 15.41 -17.30
C PRO A 286 -4.33 15.34 -18.68
N GLY A 287 -4.30 14.16 -19.31
CA GLY A 287 -5.29 13.74 -20.33
C GLY A 287 -6.45 12.99 -19.68
N ALA A 288 -7.58 12.77 -20.39
CA ALA A 288 -8.68 11.95 -19.86
C ALA A 288 -8.17 10.57 -19.40
N LEU A 289 -8.71 10.02 -18.30
CA LEU A 289 -8.42 8.65 -17.89
C LEU A 289 -9.12 7.70 -18.88
N PRO A 290 -8.38 6.98 -19.75
CA PRO A 290 -9.00 6.23 -20.84
C PRO A 290 -9.51 4.87 -20.34
N TRP A 291 -10.44 4.88 -19.39
CA TRP A 291 -11.09 3.66 -18.91
C TRP A 291 -11.75 2.93 -20.08
N ARG A 292 -11.37 1.66 -20.24
CA ARG A 292 -11.96 0.74 -21.21
C ARG A 292 -12.82 -0.24 -20.45
N ARG A 293 -14.12 -0.23 -20.70
CA ARG A 293 -15.01 -1.27 -20.20
C ARG A 293 -14.74 -2.55 -20.99
N LEU A 294 -14.13 -3.54 -20.32
CA LEU A 294 -13.86 -4.84 -20.91
C LEU A 294 -15.11 -5.73 -20.90
N TRP A 295 -15.95 -5.54 -19.87
CA TRP A 295 -17.14 -6.35 -19.67
C TRP A 295 -18.16 -5.61 -18.79
N SER A 296 -19.45 -5.88 -19.00
CA SER A 296 -20.54 -5.46 -18.11
C SER A 296 -21.74 -6.39 -18.20
N SER A 297 -22.36 -6.68 -17.06
CA SER A 297 -23.68 -7.31 -16.90
C SER A 297 -24.64 -6.34 -16.20
N ARG A 298 -25.88 -6.78 -15.91
CA ARG A 298 -26.83 -5.99 -15.12
C ARG A 298 -26.29 -5.63 -13.73
N ASP A 299 -25.48 -6.51 -13.15
CA ASP A 299 -25.07 -6.37 -11.76
C ASP A 299 -23.57 -6.11 -11.59
N GLN A 300 -22.70 -6.38 -12.57
CA GLN A 300 -21.24 -6.28 -12.43
C GLN A 300 -20.57 -5.69 -13.67
N SER A 301 -19.38 -5.11 -13.53
CA SER A 301 -18.59 -4.64 -14.68
C SER A 301 -17.09 -4.74 -14.44
N ILE A 302 -16.31 -4.81 -15.52
CA ILE A 302 -14.85 -4.79 -15.50
C ILE A 302 -14.37 -3.61 -16.32
N ALA A 303 -13.62 -2.72 -15.70
CA ALA A 303 -12.99 -1.56 -16.33
C ALA A 303 -11.47 -1.69 -16.25
N LEU A 304 -10.79 -1.40 -17.36
CA LEU A 304 -9.33 -1.41 -17.50
C LEU A 304 -8.82 0.00 -17.77
N LEU A 305 -7.86 0.46 -16.98
CA LEU A 305 -7.14 1.70 -17.21
C LEU A 305 -5.71 1.40 -17.67
N PRO A 306 -5.42 1.51 -18.98
CA PRO A 306 -4.04 1.42 -19.48
C PRO A 306 -3.25 2.64 -19.02
N LEU A 307 -2.16 2.41 -18.29
CA LEU A 307 -1.33 3.47 -17.77
C LEU A 307 -0.26 3.90 -18.80
N PRO A 308 0.08 5.20 -18.86
CA PRO A 308 1.07 5.71 -19.79
C PRO A 308 2.49 5.22 -19.44
N ARG A 309 3.41 5.34 -20.41
CA ARG A 309 4.81 4.92 -20.24
C ARG A 309 5.53 5.61 -19.07
N ARG A 310 5.14 6.85 -18.75
CA ARG A 310 5.64 7.64 -17.62
C ARG A 310 4.46 8.15 -16.81
N ILE A 311 4.51 8.01 -15.49
CA ILE A 311 3.45 8.45 -14.56
C ILE A 311 3.99 9.53 -13.63
N GLY A 312 3.28 10.67 -13.56
CA GLY A 312 3.60 11.79 -12.68
C GLY A 312 2.67 11.84 -11.47
N ALA A 313 2.95 12.73 -10.51
CA ALA A 313 2.12 12.89 -9.33
C ALA A 313 0.67 13.25 -9.69
N GLU A 314 0.46 14.26 -10.55
CA GLU A 314 -0.88 14.72 -10.95
C GLU A 314 -1.72 13.63 -11.62
N TYR A 315 -1.12 12.82 -12.51
CA TYR A 315 -1.82 11.72 -13.18
C TYR A 315 -2.24 10.65 -12.18
N LEU A 316 -1.34 10.29 -11.25
CA LEU A 316 -1.62 9.29 -10.23
C LEU A 316 -2.64 9.80 -9.19
N GLN A 317 -2.58 11.08 -8.83
CA GLN A 317 -3.57 11.74 -7.97
C GLN A 317 -4.97 11.63 -8.58
N ARG A 318 -5.13 11.92 -9.88
CA ARG A 318 -6.43 11.76 -10.56
C ARG A 318 -6.93 10.32 -10.58
N ILE A 319 -6.03 9.36 -10.77
CA ILE A 319 -6.39 7.94 -10.65
C ILE A 319 -6.91 7.64 -9.24
N VAL A 320 -6.20 8.08 -8.20
CA VAL A 320 -6.61 7.91 -6.81
C VAL A 320 -7.97 8.56 -6.54
N GLU A 321 -8.18 9.80 -6.97
CA GLU A 321 -9.44 10.53 -6.82
C GLU A 321 -10.60 9.83 -7.55
N ASP A 322 -10.36 9.32 -8.76
CA ASP A 322 -11.37 8.59 -9.54
C ASP A 322 -11.70 7.21 -8.96
N LEU A 323 -10.69 6.52 -8.44
CA LEU A 323 -10.83 5.26 -7.72
C LEU A 323 -11.53 5.42 -6.36
N ALA A 324 -11.35 6.57 -5.70
CA ALA A 324 -11.98 6.89 -4.42
C ALA A 324 -13.47 7.26 -4.57
N LYS A 325 -13.92 7.70 -5.75
CA LYS A 325 -15.34 7.93 -6.02
C LYS A 325 -16.09 6.60 -5.95
N GLU A 326 -17.17 6.57 -5.17
CA GLU A 326 -18.06 5.41 -5.07
C GLU A 326 -18.72 5.13 -6.43
N THR A 327 -18.17 4.19 -7.17
CA THR A 327 -18.91 3.38 -8.14
C THR A 327 -19.38 2.13 -7.42
N GLY A 328 -20.62 1.71 -7.68
CA GLY A 328 -21.28 0.59 -6.97
C GLY A 328 -20.37 -0.63 -6.76
N ALA A 329 -20.64 -1.39 -5.69
CA ALA A 329 -19.83 -2.47 -5.12
C ALA A 329 -19.44 -3.63 -6.08
N THR A 330 -19.72 -3.49 -7.37
CA THR A 330 -19.72 -4.55 -8.38
C THR A 330 -18.89 -4.24 -9.63
N GLU A 331 -18.24 -3.06 -9.72
CA GLU A 331 -17.27 -2.76 -10.78
C GLU A 331 -15.84 -3.15 -10.35
N LEU A 332 -15.22 -4.11 -11.03
CA LEU A 332 -13.80 -4.45 -10.91
C LEU A 332 -12.96 -3.52 -11.80
N ARG A 333 -12.01 -2.81 -11.19
CA ARG A 333 -11.13 -1.84 -11.84
C ARG A 333 -9.69 -2.35 -11.90
N ILE A 334 -9.15 -2.48 -13.10
CA ILE A 334 -7.80 -2.98 -13.34
C ILE A 334 -6.92 -1.83 -13.81
N LEU A 335 -5.82 -1.59 -13.10
CA LEU A 335 -4.76 -0.67 -13.51
C LEU A 335 -3.68 -1.45 -14.27
N ASP A 336 -3.52 -1.18 -15.56
CA ASP A 336 -2.57 -1.87 -16.42
C ASP A 336 -1.22 -1.13 -16.50
N PHE A 337 -0.20 -1.73 -15.88
CA PHE A 337 1.18 -1.24 -15.83
C PHE A 337 2.07 -1.75 -16.98
N CYS A 338 1.56 -2.50 -17.98
CA CYS A 338 2.37 -3.10 -19.05
C CYS A 338 3.28 -2.08 -19.76
N ALA A 339 2.74 -0.89 -20.06
CA ALA A 339 3.48 0.16 -20.73
C ALA A 339 4.37 0.98 -19.78
N VAL A 340 4.15 0.94 -18.47
CA VAL A 340 4.80 1.80 -17.48
C VAL A 340 6.28 1.44 -17.35
N LYS A 341 7.14 2.42 -17.61
CA LYS A 341 8.60 2.29 -17.46
C LYS A 341 9.17 3.18 -16.34
N HIS A 342 8.43 4.21 -15.93
CA HIS A 342 8.89 5.15 -14.92
C HIS A 342 7.71 5.78 -14.17
N ILE A 343 7.86 5.91 -12.85
CA ILE A 343 6.97 6.69 -11.99
C ILE A 343 7.83 7.80 -11.37
N ALA A 344 7.37 9.04 -11.46
CA ALA A 344 8.08 10.21 -10.94
C ALA A 344 8.21 10.15 -9.42
N LEU A 345 9.32 10.67 -8.89
CA LEU A 345 9.61 10.65 -7.45
C LEU A 345 8.58 11.42 -6.62
N ASN A 346 8.06 12.52 -7.17
CA ASN A 346 7.04 13.32 -6.49
C ASN A 346 5.68 12.60 -6.42
N ALA A 347 5.49 11.49 -7.14
CA ALA A 347 4.27 10.67 -7.11
C ALA A 347 4.24 9.64 -5.96
N GLN A 348 5.26 9.61 -5.10
CA GLN A 348 5.32 8.65 -3.98
C GLN A 348 4.14 8.76 -3.00
N GLN A 349 3.63 9.96 -2.75
CA GLN A 349 2.42 10.15 -1.93
C GLN A 349 1.22 9.46 -2.56
N GLU A 350 1.02 9.64 -3.87
CA GLU A 350 -0.12 9.05 -4.56
C GLU A 350 -0.03 7.52 -4.64
N LEU A 351 1.18 6.95 -4.57
CA LEU A 351 1.34 5.50 -4.40
C LEU A 351 0.92 5.02 -3.01
N PHE A 352 1.10 5.82 -1.95
CA PHE A 352 0.52 5.50 -0.63
C PHE A 352 -1.00 5.61 -0.66
N ASN A 353 -1.54 6.64 -1.30
CA ASN A 353 -2.98 6.82 -1.44
C ASN A 353 -3.60 5.64 -2.21
N LEU A 354 -2.97 5.22 -3.31
CA LEU A 354 -3.36 4.04 -4.08
C LEU A 354 -3.29 2.76 -3.23
N ALA A 355 -2.20 2.56 -2.47
CA ALA A 355 -2.07 1.42 -1.57
C ALA A 355 -3.16 1.40 -0.48
N SER A 356 -3.52 2.55 0.06
CA SER A 356 -4.61 2.68 1.02
C SER A 356 -5.94 2.25 0.40
N LEU A 357 -6.24 2.70 -0.84
CA LEU A 357 -7.46 2.29 -1.55
C LEU A 357 -7.49 0.78 -1.81
N LEU A 358 -6.36 0.20 -2.22
CA LEU A 358 -6.25 -1.24 -2.42
C LEU A 358 -6.58 -2.01 -1.12
N GLN A 359 -6.03 -1.59 0.02
CA GLN A 359 -6.21 -2.30 1.29
C GLN A 359 -7.60 -2.13 1.91
N THR A 360 -8.30 -1.04 1.62
CA THR A 360 -9.70 -0.92 2.02
C THR A 360 -10.53 -1.94 1.22
N GLN A 361 -11.13 -2.92 1.89
CA GLN A 361 -12.01 -3.98 1.29
C GLN A 361 -13.21 -3.43 0.49
N ARG A 362 -13.33 -2.11 0.36
CA ARG A 362 -14.35 -1.37 -0.37
C ARG A 362 -14.01 -1.19 -1.85
N ALA A 363 -12.79 -1.47 -2.28
CA ALA A 363 -12.36 -1.21 -3.65
C ALA A 363 -11.99 -2.51 -4.40
N ASN A 364 -12.81 -2.89 -5.38
CA ASN A 364 -12.48 -3.95 -6.34
C ASN A 364 -11.40 -3.43 -7.31
N ILE A 365 -10.18 -3.20 -6.82
CA ILE A 365 -9.06 -2.68 -7.62
C ILE A 365 -7.97 -3.74 -7.73
N GLN A 366 -7.43 -3.90 -8.94
CA GLN A 366 -6.29 -4.78 -9.21
C GLN A 366 -5.20 -4.08 -10.02
N LEU A 367 -3.95 -4.52 -9.83
CA LEU A 367 -2.79 -4.05 -10.58
C LEU A 367 -2.31 -5.17 -11.52
N MET A 368 -2.13 -4.89 -12.80
CA MET A 368 -1.70 -5.86 -13.81
C MET A 368 -0.42 -5.39 -14.52
N GLY A 369 0.38 -6.32 -15.07
CA GLY A 369 1.37 -5.98 -16.11
C GLY A 369 2.64 -5.27 -15.63
N MET A 370 2.88 -5.21 -14.32
CA MET A 370 4.04 -4.49 -13.79
C MET A 370 5.36 -5.17 -14.17
N SER A 371 6.20 -4.48 -14.96
CA SER A 371 7.50 -5.01 -15.38
C SER A 371 8.44 -5.30 -14.19
N SER A 372 9.34 -6.28 -14.35
CA SER A 372 10.34 -6.64 -13.32
C SER A 372 11.25 -5.48 -12.91
N GLN A 373 11.53 -4.56 -13.82
CA GLN A 373 12.28 -3.34 -13.53
C GLN A 373 11.48 -2.39 -12.63
N LEU A 374 10.21 -2.15 -12.94
CA LEU A 374 9.35 -1.28 -12.14
C LEU A 374 9.07 -1.89 -10.75
N ARG A 375 8.82 -3.20 -10.69
CA ARG A 375 8.67 -3.92 -9.42
C ARG A 375 9.91 -3.76 -8.54
N ARG A 376 11.11 -4.00 -9.07
CA ARG A 376 12.37 -3.76 -8.33
C ARG A 376 12.51 -2.32 -7.83
N GLN A 377 12.00 -1.34 -8.58
CA GLN A 377 12.04 0.06 -8.17
C GLN A 377 11.17 0.32 -6.95
N LEU A 378 9.92 -0.10 -7.03
CA LEU A 378 8.97 0.05 -5.94
C LEU A 378 9.34 -0.80 -4.72
N THR A 379 9.97 -1.97 -4.91
CA THR A 379 10.46 -2.82 -3.81
C THR A 379 11.61 -2.16 -3.06
N ALA A 380 12.55 -1.50 -3.76
CA ALA A 380 13.64 -0.79 -3.09
C ALA A 380 13.08 0.31 -2.17
N ALA A 381 12.06 1.03 -2.64
CA ALA A 381 11.35 2.04 -1.87
C ALA A 381 10.32 1.45 -0.88
N ARG A 382 10.19 0.11 -0.81
CA ARG A 382 9.23 -0.64 0.02
C ARG A 382 7.76 -0.25 -0.20
N LEU A 383 7.45 0.20 -1.41
CA LEU A 383 6.09 0.47 -1.85
C LEU A 383 5.39 -0.79 -2.39
N MET A 384 6.14 -1.76 -2.91
CA MET A 384 5.54 -3.05 -3.30
C MET A 384 4.94 -3.77 -2.10
N ASP A 385 5.55 -3.69 -0.91
CA ASP A 385 4.99 -4.23 0.34
C ASP A 385 3.56 -3.72 0.64
N LEU A 386 3.18 -2.58 0.07
CA LEU A 386 1.88 -1.92 0.28
C LEU A 386 0.93 -2.12 -0.91
N LEU A 387 1.48 -2.17 -2.13
CA LEU A 387 0.74 -2.33 -3.38
C LEU A 387 0.45 -3.79 -3.71
N GLU A 388 1.28 -4.73 -3.24
CA GLU A 388 1.01 -6.17 -3.31
C GLU A 388 -0.06 -6.51 -2.29
N ASN A 389 -1.31 -6.22 -2.67
CA ASN A 389 -2.45 -6.76 -1.97
C ASN A 389 -2.50 -8.27 -2.21
N ASP A 390 -2.80 -9.04 -1.17
CA ASP A 390 -3.08 -10.49 -1.22
C ASP A 390 -4.44 -10.78 -1.92
N ASN A 391 -4.86 -9.90 -2.85
CA ASN A 391 -5.97 -10.09 -3.78
C ASN A 391 -5.57 -11.00 -4.95
N LYS A 392 -4.57 -11.87 -4.77
CA LYS A 392 -4.51 -13.16 -5.47
C LYS A 392 -5.91 -13.76 -5.54
N GLY A 393 -6.64 -13.68 -4.43
CA GLY A 393 -8.02 -14.14 -4.32
C GLY A 393 -9.09 -13.52 -5.21
N THR A 394 -8.90 -12.47 -6.03
CA THR A 394 -10.01 -11.96 -6.89
C THR A 394 -9.87 -12.41 -8.34
N LEU A 395 -8.65 -12.37 -8.89
CA LEU A 395 -8.33 -13.11 -10.11
C LEU A 395 -8.35 -14.61 -9.84
N ASP A 396 -7.83 -15.07 -8.70
CA ASP A 396 -8.01 -16.45 -8.26
C ASP A 396 -9.48 -16.73 -7.97
N ARG A 397 -10.34 -15.88 -7.37
CA ARG A 397 -11.79 -16.23 -7.26
C ARG A 397 -12.52 -16.29 -8.61
N LEU A 398 -12.09 -15.50 -9.58
CA LEU A 398 -12.54 -15.61 -10.98
C LEU A 398 -11.93 -16.84 -11.68
N ALA A 399 -10.72 -17.26 -11.30
CA ALA A 399 -9.98 -18.43 -11.82
C ALA A 399 -10.08 -19.71 -10.95
N SER A 400 -10.78 -19.65 -9.82
CA SER A 400 -11.00 -20.69 -8.80
C SER A 400 -12.47 -21.01 -8.67
N ARG A 401 -13.29 -20.58 -9.63
CA ARG A 401 -14.17 -21.57 -10.27
C ARG A 401 -13.25 -22.54 -10.99
N PRO A 402 -13.34 -23.84 -10.68
CA PRO A 402 -12.20 -24.75 -10.74
C PRO A 402 -11.60 -24.80 -12.15
N THR A 403 -10.33 -24.43 -12.27
CA THR A 403 -9.47 -24.75 -13.41
C THR A 403 -8.12 -25.21 -12.87
N ASP A 404 -7.98 -26.53 -12.75
CA ASP A 404 -6.70 -27.17 -13.02
C ASP A 404 -6.30 -26.79 -14.45
N PHE A 405 -5.41 -25.82 -14.65
CA PHE A 405 -4.90 -25.44 -15.99
C PHE A 405 -3.96 -26.51 -16.61
N ALA A 406 -4.17 -27.78 -16.26
CA ALA A 406 -3.69 -28.93 -17.00
C ALA A 406 -4.80 -29.56 -17.87
N SER A 407 -6.07 -29.32 -17.54
CA SER A 407 -7.23 -29.83 -18.27
C SER A 407 -7.93 -28.73 -19.08
N PHE A 408 -8.57 -29.15 -20.16
CA PHE A 408 -9.38 -28.29 -21.02
C PHE A 408 -10.53 -27.63 -20.27
N ALA A 409 -10.77 -26.35 -20.56
CA ALA A 409 -11.95 -25.64 -20.07
C ALA A 409 -12.57 -24.76 -21.16
N CYS A 410 -13.90 -24.66 -21.12
CA CYS A 410 -14.70 -23.86 -22.03
C CYS A 410 -15.68 -22.96 -21.28
N GLN A 411 -15.81 -21.72 -21.75
CA GLN A 411 -16.82 -20.78 -21.29
C GLN A 411 -17.57 -20.20 -22.50
N SER A 412 -18.90 -20.13 -22.44
CA SER A 412 -19.71 -19.53 -23.49
C SER A 412 -20.49 -18.30 -22.99
N TYR A 413 -20.67 -17.33 -23.86
CA TYR A 413 -21.38 -16.08 -23.60
C TYR A 413 -22.36 -15.81 -24.74
N ALA A 414 -23.65 -15.76 -24.43
CA ALA A 414 -24.66 -15.36 -25.40
C ALA A 414 -24.61 -13.85 -25.60
N LEU A 415 -24.33 -13.42 -26.83
CA LEU A 415 -24.51 -12.06 -27.32
C LEU A 415 -25.84 -11.98 -28.08
N LYS A 416 -26.18 -10.78 -28.58
CA LYS A 416 -27.47 -10.53 -29.23
C LYS A 416 -27.67 -11.44 -30.44
N ASP A 417 -26.72 -11.43 -31.37
CA ASP A 417 -26.75 -12.19 -32.63
C ASP A 417 -25.61 -13.22 -32.73
N SER A 418 -24.73 -13.26 -31.72
CA SER A 418 -23.58 -14.16 -31.66
C SER A 418 -23.49 -14.92 -30.33
N THR A 419 -22.69 -15.97 -30.28
CA THR A 419 -22.22 -16.63 -29.06
C THR A 419 -20.70 -16.58 -29.05
N LEU A 420 -20.09 -16.02 -28.02
CA LEU A 420 -18.64 -16.05 -27.82
C LEU A 420 -18.26 -17.27 -26.97
N VAL A 421 -17.37 -18.10 -27.48
CA VAL A 421 -16.88 -19.33 -26.87
C VAL A 421 -15.39 -19.17 -26.63
N MET A 422 -14.98 -19.20 -25.36
CA MET A 422 -13.60 -19.08 -24.94
C MET A 422 -13.06 -20.45 -24.56
N LEU A 423 -12.04 -20.90 -25.28
CA LEU A 423 -11.35 -22.16 -24.99
C LEU A 423 -10.05 -21.89 -24.25
N SER A 424 -9.68 -22.80 -23.35
CA SER A 424 -8.44 -22.71 -22.59
C SER A 424 -7.83 -24.07 -22.29
N GLY A 425 -6.51 -24.08 -22.05
CA GLY A 425 -5.75 -25.30 -21.76
C GLY A 425 -5.30 -26.06 -23.01
N ARG A 426 -5.08 -27.37 -22.88
CA ARG A 426 -4.73 -28.26 -24.00
C ARG A 426 -6.00 -28.81 -24.64
N ILE A 427 -6.08 -28.72 -25.97
CA ILE A 427 -7.21 -29.22 -26.75
C ILE A 427 -6.75 -30.46 -27.53
N ASN A 428 -7.26 -31.62 -27.14
CA ASN A 428 -7.13 -32.89 -27.85
C ASN A 428 -8.48 -33.61 -27.87
N ARG A 429 -8.56 -34.79 -28.50
CA ARG A 429 -9.81 -35.56 -28.56
C ARG A 429 -10.38 -35.86 -27.17
N ASP A 430 -9.56 -36.35 -26.25
CA ASP A 430 -9.99 -36.76 -24.90
C ASP A 430 -10.57 -35.58 -24.10
N SER A 431 -10.00 -34.40 -24.31
CA SER A 431 -10.47 -33.15 -23.72
C SER A 431 -11.86 -32.71 -24.18
N LEU A 432 -12.26 -33.10 -25.40
CA LEU A 432 -13.52 -32.70 -26.02
C LEU A 432 -14.60 -33.80 -25.92
N SER A 433 -14.19 -35.07 -25.75
CA SER A 433 -15.08 -36.23 -25.79
C SER A 433 -15.80 -36.54 -24.47
N GLU A 434 -15.24 -36.17 -23.31
CA GLU A 434 -15.85 -36.49 -22.01
C GLU A 434 -17.21 -35.79 -21.73
N VAL A 435 -17.59 -34.78 -22.53
CA VAL A 435 -18.73 -33.88 -22.21
C VAL A 435 -19.74 -33.71 -23.37
N GLY A 436 -19.61 -34.41 -24.50
CA GLY A 436 -20.46 -34.15 -25.68
C GLY A 436 -20.38 -32.68 -26.14
N PHE A 437 -19.16 -32.15 -26.06
CA PHE A 437 -18.86 -30.73 -26.12
C PHE A 437 -19.30 -30.10 -27.44
N VAL A 438 -18.99 -30.78 -28.54
CA VAL A 438 -19.20 -30.31 -29.90
C VAL A 438 -20.69 -30.30 -30.21
N GLU A 439 -21.42 -31.35 -29.83
CA GLU A 439 -22.87 -31.45 -30.00
C GLU A 439 -23.61 -30.37 -29.20
N CYS A 440 -23.22 -30.18 -27.93
CA CYS A 440 -23.79 -29.14 -27.07
C CYS A 440 -23.57 -27.73 -27.63
N LEU A 441 -22.37 -27.46 -28.16
CA LEU A 441 -22.06 -26.19 -28.78
C LEU A 441 -22.83 -26.00 -30.08
N LEU A 442 -22.88 -27.01 -30.95
CA LEU A 442 -23.65 -26.97 -32.21
C LEU A 442 -25.12 -26.65 -31.97
N ASP A 443 -25.74 -27.22 -30.92
CA ASP A 443 -27.12 -26.89 -30.56
C ASP A 443 -27.24 -25.46 -29.99
N SER A 444 -26.24 -24.98 -29.24
CA SER A 444 -26.25 -23.61 -28.69
C SER A 444 -26.00 -22.51 -29.73
N VAL A 445 -25.42 -22.85 -30.89
CA VAL A 445 -25.04 -21.91 -31.96
C VAL A 445 -25.87 -22.09 -33.24
N ARG A 446 -26.90 -22.93 -33.21
CA ARG A 446 -27.73 -23.26 -34.39
C ARG A 446 -28.28 -22.02 -35.09
N ASP A 447 -28.78 -21.04 -34.34
CA ASP A 447 -29.49 -19.88 -34.89
C ASP A 447 -28.70 -18.55 -34.78
N ARG A 448 -27.43 -18.59 -34.34
CA ARG A 448 -26.61 -17.39 -34.07
C ARG A 448 -25.18 -17.56 -34.58
N HIS A 449 -24.50 -16.47 -34.88
CA HIS A 449 -23.07 -16.54 -35.19
C HIS A 449 -22.29 -17.11 -33.99
N CYS A 450 -21.16 -17.77 -34.22
CA CYS A 450 -20.30 -18.27 -33.16
C CYS A 450 -18.91 -17.66 -33.30
N ILE A 451 -18.33 -17.18 -32.21
CA ILE A 451 -16.95 -16.71 -32.18
C ILE A 451 -16.18 -17.62 -31.23
N ILE A 452 -15.18 -18.32 -31.73
CA ILE A 452 -14.31 -19.19 -30.92
C ILE A 452 -12.98 -18.47 -30.70
N ASP A 453 -12.66 -18.15 -29.44
CA ASP A 453 -11.45 -17.46 -29.06
C ASP A 453 -10.40 -18.44 -28.48
N PHE A 454 -9.22 -18.44 -29.11
CA PHE A 454 -8.09 -19.33 -28.79
C PHE A 454 -6.99 -18.67 -27.95
N ARG A 455 -7.22 -17.46 -27.40
CA ARG A 455 -6.14 -16.68 -26.76
C ARG A 455 -5.53 -17.36 -25.53
N ASN A 456 -6.28 -18.26 -24.89
CA ASN A 456 -5.86 -18.99 -23.68
C ASN A 456 -5.59 -20.48 -23.96
N VAL A 457 -5.45 -20.87 -25.23
CA VAL A 457 -5.15 -22.26 -25.62
C VAL A 457 -3.64 -22.46 -25.67
N ASP A 458 -3.14 -23.39 -24.86
CA ASP A 458 -1.70 -23.68 -24.73
C ASP A 458 -1.20 -24.58 -25.87
N LEU A 459 -2.01 -25.58 -26.24
CA LEU A 459 -1.72 -26.56 -27.26
C LEU A 459 -3.03 -27.00 -27.93
N LEU A 460 -3.06 -26.99 -29.25
CA LEU A 460 -4.15 -27.52 -30.05
C LEU A 460 -3.61 -28.70 -30.86
N GLU A 461 -3.91 -29.92 -30.45
CA GLU A 461 -3.44 -31.12 -31.14
C GLU A 461 -4.29 -31.38 -32.40
N SER A 462 -3.73 -32.11 -33.37
CA SER A 462 -4.46 -32.50 -34.58
C SER A 462 -5.73 -33.29 -34.27
N SER A 463 -5.72 -34.09 -33.20
CA SER A 463 -6.88 -34.82 -32.69
C SER A 463 -7.99 -33.87 -32.24
N GLY A 464 -7.66 -32.78 -31.55
CA GLY A 464 -8.61 -31.75 -31.13
C GLY A 464 -9.15 -30.90 -32.28
N ILE A 465 -8.32 -30.62 -33.29
CA ILE A 465 -8.78 -29.94 -34.52
C ILE A 465 -9.84 -30.77 -35.22
N ALA A 466 -9.62 -32.08 -35.37
CA ALA A 466 -10.55 -32.97 -36.03
C ALA A 466 -11.94 -32.98 -35.38
N GLU A 467 -11.99 -32.96 -34.04
CA GLU A 467 -13.26 -32.88 -33.29
C GLU A 467 -13.96 -31.51 -33.45
N LEU A 468 -13.21 -30.43 -33.68
CA LEU A 468 -13.78 -29.09 -33.87
C LEU A 468 -14.21 -28.80 -35.33
N ILE A 469 -13.85 -29.65 -36.30
CA ILE A 469 -14.23 -29.48 -37.72
C ILE A 469 -15.74 -29.27 -37.89
N PRO A 470 -16.65 -30.05 -37.27
CA PRO A 470 -18.09 -29.86 -37.41
C PRO A 470 -18.57 -28.47 -36.98
N LEU A 471 -17.90 -27.85 -36.01
CA LEU A 471 -18.18 -26.46 -35.63
C LEU A 471 -17.68 -25.49 -36.69
N PHE A 472 -16.46 -25.68 -37.21
CA PHE A 472 -15.90 -24.79 -38.23
C PHE A 472 -16.63 -24.85 -39.56
N THR A 473 -17.27 -25.97 -39.89
CA THR A 473 -18.09 -26.14 -41.11
C THR A 473 -19.56 -25.81 -40.88
N HIS A 474 -19.97 -25.48 -39.66
CA HIS A 474 -21.35 -25.19 -39.35
C HIS A 474 -21.82 -23.91 -40.05
N THR A 475 -22.89 -24.05 -40.82
CA THR A 475 -23.66 -22.93 -41.39
C THR A 475 -25.12 -23.14 -41.00
N GLY A 476 -25.65 -22.27 -40.15
CA GLY A 476 -27.02 -22.41 -39.67
C GLY A 476 -28.05 -21.84 -40.66
N PRO A 477 -29.35 -22.13 -40.45
CA PRO A 477 -30.42 -21.81 -41.39
C PRO A 477 -30.60 -20.31 -41.68
N ASN A 478 -30.09 -19.43 -40.81
CA ASN A 478 -30.17 -17.97 -40.94
C ASN A 478 -28.87 -17.31 -41.47
N GLY A 479 -27.93 -18.10 -42.00
CA GLY A 479 -26.61 -17.60 -42.40
C GLY A 479 -25.65 -17.36 -41.22
N SER A 480 -25.92 -17.98 -40.07
CA SER A 480 -24.97 -18.03 -38.96
C SER A 480 -23.69 -18.72 -39.41
N ALA A 481 -22.57 -18.20 -38.92
CA ALA A 481 -21.23 -18.59 -39.32
C ALA A 481 -20.31 -18.61 -38.11
N VAL A 482 -19.22 -19.35 -38.22
CA VAL A 482 -18.20 -19.47 -37.17
C VAL A 482 -16.98 -18.60 -37.49
N PHE A 483 -16.57 -17.80 -36.53
CA PHE A 483 -15.41 -16.93 -36.58
C PHE A 483 -14.37 -17.38 -35.57
N LEU A 484 -13.09 -17.32 -35.95
CA LEU A 484 -11.97 -17.71 -35.08
C LEU A 484 -11.17 -16.49 -34.67
N SER A 485 -10.92 -16.33 -33.38
CA SER A 485 -10.22 -15.18 -32.80
C SER A 485 -9.08 -15.61 -31.88
N GLY A 486 -8.17 -14.69 -31.53
CA GLY A 486 -7.18 -14.90 -30.46
C GLY A 486 -6.10 -15.92 -30.76
N ALA A 487 -6.10 -16.55 -31.95
CA ALA A 487 -5.15 -17.60 -32.29
C ALA A 487 -3.71 -17.07 -32.42
N GLY A 488 -2.81 -17.62 -31.61
CA GLY A 488 -1.36 -17.41 -31.71
C GLY A 488 -0.77 -17.99 -32.99
N HIS A 489 0.52 -17.71 -33.25
CA HIS A 489 1.19 -18.12 -34.50
C HIS A 489 1.10 -19.63 -34.76
N ASN A 490 1.40 -20.46 -33.74
CA ASN A 490 1.38 -21.93 -33.86
C ASN A 490 -0.03 -22.46 -34.14
N ILE A 491 -1.04 -21.95 -33.43
CA ILE A 491 -2.45 -22.33 -33.63
C ILE A 491 -2.91 -21.93 -35.03
N LYS A 492 -2.58 -20.72 -35.51
CA LYS A 492 -2.87 -20.29 -36.88
C LYS A 492 -2.21 -21.19 -37.92
N GLN A 493 -0.98 -21.64 -37.70
CA GLN A 493 -0.30 -22.55 -38.60
C GLN A 493 -1.01 -23.92 -38.65
N MET A 494 -1.40 -24.47 -37.50
CA MET A 494 -2.13 -25.75 -37.45
C MET A 494 -3.51 -25.66 -38.10
N LEU A 495 -4.27 -24.58 -37.84
CA LEU A 495 -5.55 -24.33 -38.49
C LEU A 495 -5.40 -24.16 -40.02
N ARG A 496 -4.30 -23.58 -40.49
CA ARG A 496 -3.99 -23.49 -41.93
C ARG A 496 -3.67 -24.85 -42.53
N MET A 497 -2.85 -25.66 -41.85
CA MET A 497 -2.50 -27.01 -42.29
C MET A 497 -3.72 -27.95 -42.34
N ALA A 498 -4.72 -27.71 -41.49
CA ALA A 498 -5.99 -28.41 -41.48
C ALA A 498 -7.06 -27.77 -42.39
N GLU A 499 -6.68 -26.82 -43.26
CA GLU A 499 -7.57 -26.15 -44.22
C GLU A 499 -8.79 -25.43 -43.62
N VAL A 500 -8.81 -25.15 -42.32
CA VAL A 500 -9.93 -24.50 -41.61
C VAL A 500 -10.24 -23.09 -42.14
N HIS A 501 -9.24 -22.43 -42.71
CA HIS A 501 -9.41 -21.12 -43.34
C HIS A 501 -10.33 -21.11 -44.57
N SER A 502 -10.65 -22.29 -45.13
CA SER A 502 -11.63 -22.44 -46.22
C SER A 502 -13.08 -22.49 -45.72
N THR A 503 -13.28 -22.75 -44.42
CA THR A 503 -14.60 -23.01 -43.81
C THR A 503 -14.98 -22.01 -42.72
N ALA A 504 -14.00 -21.45 -41.99
CA ALA A 504 -14.21 -20.44 -40.95
C ALA A 504 -13.29 -19.21 -41.13
N GLU A 505 -13.85 -18.01 -40.94
CA GLU A 505 -13.09 -16.75 -41.05
C GLU A 505 -12.26 -16.52 -39.78
N ILE A 506 -10.94 -16.32 -39.94
CA ILE A 506 -10.06 -15.91 -38.83
C ILE A 506 -10.06 -14.39 -38.74
N ILE A 507 -10.59 -13.86 -37.65
CA ILE A 507 -10.71 -12.42 -37.39
C ILE A 507 -9.60 -11.94 -36.43
N ASN A 508 -9.19 -10.69 -36.59
CA ASN A 508 -8.23 -10.05 -35.69
C ASN A 508 -8.93 -9.35 -34.50
N ASP A 509 -8.16 -8.95 -33.48
CA ASP A 509 -8.70 -8.34 -32.25
C ASP A 509 -9.54 -7.07 -32.53
N ARG A 510 -9.20 -6.30 -33.57
CA ARG A 510 -9.98 -5.12 -33.96
C ARG A 510 -11.33 -5.53 -34.56
N GLN A 511 -11.35 -6.53 -35.44
CA GLN A 511 -12.58 -7.07 -36.03
C GLN A 511 -13.47 -7.74 -34.96
N LEU A 512 -12.86 -8.44 -33.99
CA LEU A 512 -13.55 -9.00 -32.83
C LEU A 512 -14.25 -7.89 -32.04
N LEU A 513 -13.51 -6.85 -31.66
CA LEU A 513 -14.04 -5.73 -30.89
C LEU A 513 -15.12 -4.97 -31.67
N GLU A 514 -14.94 -4.78 -32.98
CA GLU A 514 -15.94 -4.15 -33.85
C GLU A 514 -17.24 -4.97 -33.87
N ARG A 515 -17.18 -6.31 -33.96
CA ARG A 515 -18.36 -7.19 -33.93
C ARG A 515 -19.06 -7.19 -32.57
N ILE A 516 -18.31 -7.37 -31.48
CA ILE A 516 -18.86 -7.28 -30.11
C ILE A 516 -19.47 -5.90 -29.86
N SER A 517 -18.86 -4.82 -30.37
CA SER A 517 -19.35 -3.45 -30.20
C SER A 517 -20.59 -3.12 -31.03
N LYS A 518 -20.73 -3.69 -32.25
CA LYS A 518 -21.91 -3.52 -33.09
C LYS A 518 -23.13 -4.20 -32.47
N GLU A 519 -22.94 -5.38 -31.89
CA GLU A 519 -24.02 -6.11 -31.21
C GLU A 519 -24.52 -5.39 -29.96
N ASN A 520 -23.63 -4.69 -29.25
CA ASN A 520 -23.97 -3.88 -28.07
C ASN A 520 -24.53 -2.48 -28.37
N ARG A 521 -24.56 -2.02 -29.64
CA ARG A 521 -25.06 -0.69 -30.06
C ARG A 521 -26.46 -0.68 -30.64
N SER A 522 -27.12 -1.84 -30.70
CA SER A 522 -28.49 -1.96 -31.25
C SER A 522 -29.54 -2.03 -30.13
N GLU A 523 -29.49 -1.05 -29.23
CA GLU A 523 -30.57 -0.61 -28.34
C GLU A 523 -30.90 0.85 -28.64
#